data_AF-A0A847FM36-F1
#
_entry.id   AF-A0A847FM36-F1
#
_cell.length_a   1.000
_cell.length_b   1.000
_cell.length_c   1.000
_cell.angle_alpha   90.00
_cell.angle_beta   90.00
_cell.angle_gamma   90.00
#
_symmetry.space_group_name_H-M   'P 1'
#
loop_
_entity.id
_entity.type
_entity.pdbx_description
1 polymer ?
#
loop_
_entity_poly.entity_id
_entity_poly.type
_entity_poly.pdbx_seq_one_letter_code
_entity_poly.pdbx_strand_id
1 'polypeptide(L)'
;MIVGLIVNPVAGLGGRVGLKGSDGADIQRRARALGAEPQAQARAVEALRRLRRVPGLSVLTYPGEMGEDAARAAGLEPEVIGSIAPGETSADDTRRAARDMHARGVDLLLFAGGDGTARDVFEAVGLEQPALGIPAGVKIHSAVYATSPAHAGELAALFLEDQVSGLREAEVMDIDEEAFRQGSLSARLYGYLRVPYRANLMQSQKVPTSGEEESMAEIAADVAAKLEAGALYILAPGTTTRAIARELGVKKTLLGVDVVRATGDPENPAELVAADANEAELLRLLDALEDGQGARIVVTPIGGQGYIFGRGNQQISPRIIRWVGKDNVLVVSTPAKLHALGTQPLLVDTGDEAVDEMLGGYVMVVTGYNQRAVRKVAS
;
A
#
# COMPACT_ATOMS: atom_id res chain seq x y z
N MET A 1 -16.15 15.55 -22.00
CA MET A 1 -14.98 15.07 -21.27
C MET A 1 -14.92 13.55 -21.42
N ILE A 2 -13.77 13.02 -21.77
CA ILE A 2 -13.55 11.60 -22.00
C ILE A 2 -12.48 11.12 -21.03
N VAL A 3 -12.83 10.18 -20.16
CA VAL A 3 -11.85 9.46 -19.32
C VAL A 3 -11.51 8.15 -20.01
N GLY A 4 -10.23 7.86 -20.16
CA GLY A 4 -9.74 6.53 -20.49
C GLY A 4 -9.69 5.67 -19.24
N LEU A 5 -10.14 4.42 -19.29
CA LEU A 5 -10.04 3.46 -18.19
C LEU A 5 -9.34 2.20 -18.61
N ILE A 6 -8.27 1.84 -17.90
CA ILE A 6 -7.57 0.56 -18.02
C ILE A 6 -7.60 -0.14 -16.67
N VAL A 7 -8.05 -1.39 -16.62
CA VAL A 7 -7.94 -2.24 -15.45
C VAL A 7 -6.97 -3.37 -15.78
N ASN A 8 -5.92 -3.53 -14.97
CA ASN A 8 -5.11 -4.73 -15.03
C ASN A 8 -5.80 -5.83 -14.19
N PRO A 9 -6.43 -6.84 -14.82
CA PRO A 9 -7.25 -7.81 -14.10
C PRO A 9 -6.43 -8.71 -13.17
N VAL A 10 -5.11 -8.82 -13.38
CA VAL A 10 -4.24 -9.65 -12.53
C VAL A 10 -3.61 -8.89 -11.36
N ALA A 11 -3.84 -7.58 -11.25
CA ALA A 11 -3.25 -6.78 -10.18
C ALA A 11 -3.85 -7.14 -8.81
N GLY A 12 -2.96 -7.23 -7.80
CA GLY A 12 -3.34 -7.50 -6.41
C GLY A 12 -3.41 -8.98 -6.01
N LEU A 13 -3.29 -9.92 -6.95
CA LEU A 13 -3.36 -11.38 -6.70
C LEU A 13 -2.30 -11.88 -5.70
N GLY A 14 -1.07 -11.38 -5.76
CA GLY A 14 0.01 -11.87 -4.90
C GLY A 14 -0.05 -11.39 -3.44
N GLY A 15 -0.72 -10.26 -3.20
CA GLY A 15 -0.68 -9.59 -1.90
C GLY A 15 -1.34 -10.37 -0.76
N ARG A 16 -2.51 -10.94 -1.01
CA ARG A 16 -3.29 -11.68 0.01
C ARG A 16 -2.65 -13.00 0.42
N VAL A 17 -1.83 -13.59 -0.44
CA VAL A 17 -1.22 -14.92 -0.24
C VAL A 17 0.27 -14.85 0.05
N GLY A 18 0.81 -13.66 0.35
CA GLY A 18 2.23 -13.46 0.66
C GLY A 18 3.17 -13.70 -0.52
N LEU A 19 2.64 -13.82 -1.75
CA LEU A 19 3.47 -13.99 -2.94
C LEU A 19 4.10 -12.65 -3.32
N LYS A 20 5.39 -12.70 -3.65
CA LYS A 20 6.21 -11.54 -3.94
C LYS A 20 5.93 -10.95 -5.34
N GLY A 21 4.73 -10.39 -5.54
CA GLY A 21 4.30 -9.83 -6.83
C GLY A 21 3.13 -10.61 -7.46
N SER A 22 2.62 -10.14 -8.60
CA SER A 22 1.59 -10.82 -9.40
C SER A 22 2.08 -11.18 -10.81
N ASP A 23 3.37 -10.94 -11.08
CA ASP A 23 3.91 -11.00 -12.43
C ASP A 23 4.44 -12.40 -12.75
N GLY A 24 4.10 -12.89 -13.95
CA GLY A 24 4.44 -14.23 -14.41
C GLY A 24 3.30 -15.25 -14.21
N ALA A 25 3.08 -16.06 -15.25
CA ALA A 25 2.00 -17.03 -15.31
C ALA A 25 2.03 -18.06 -14.15
N ASP A 26 3.23 -18.42 -13.68
CA ASP A 26 3.40 -19.33 -12.53
C ASP A 26 2.89 -18.74 -11.21
N ILE A 27 3.18 -17.46 -10.95
CA ILE A 27 2.74 -16.77 -9.73
C ILE A 27 1.23 -16.60 -9.75
N GLN A 28 0.66 -16.23 -10.89
CA GLN A 28 -0.79 -16.09 -11.05
C GLN A 28 -1.51 -17.43 -10.85
N ARG A 29 -1.00 -18.53 -11.42
CA ARG A 29 -1.53 -19.88 -11.18
C ARG A 29 -1.47 -20.25 -9.71
N ARG A 30 -0.34 -20.01 -9.04
CA ARG A 30 -0.15 -20.32 -7.63
C ARG A 30 -1.05 -19.46 -6.72
N ALA A 31 -1.20 -18.18 -7.00
CA ALA A 31 -2.09 -17.29 -6.26
C ALA A 31 -3.55 -17.75 -6.36
N ARG A 32 -4.02 -18.08 -7.57
CA ARG A 32 -5.37 -18.63 -7.78
C ARG A 32 -5.58 -19.97 -7.08
N ALA A 33 -4.59 -20.85 -7.11
CA ALA A 33 -4.63 -22.13 -6.38
C ALA A 33 -4.71 -21.95 -4.86
N LEU A 34 -4.16 -20.84 -4.34
CA LEU A 34 -4.24 -20.45 -2.92
C LEU A 34 -5.53 -19.65 -2.59
N GLY A 35 -6.48 -19.54 -3.53
CA GLY A 35 -7.76 -18.87 -3.33
C GLY A 35 -7.69 -17.33 -3.39
N ALA A 36 -6.62 -16.75 -3.95
CA ALA A 36 -6.54 -15.31 -4.10
C ALA A 36 -7.50 -14.80 -5.19
N GLU A 37 -8.36 -13.86 -4.82
CA GLU A 37 -9.23 -13.14 -5.75
C GLU A 37 -8.59 -11.80 -6.17
N PRO A 38 -8.61 -11.44 -7.47
CA PRO A 38 -8.11 -10.15 -7.92
C PRO A 38 -8.97 -8.98 -7.38
N GLN A 39 -8.31 -7.92 -6.88
CA GLN A 39 -9.00 -6.77 -6.31
C GLN A 39 -9.16 -5.59 -7.29
N ALA A 40 -8.48 -5.63 -8.44
CA ALA A 40 -8.41 -4.52 -9.37
C ALA A 40 -9.79 -4.04 -9.85
N GLN A 41 -10.68 -4.98 -10.16
CA GLN A 41 -12.05 -4.70 -10.60
C GLN A 41 -12.85 -3.94 -9.52
N ALA A 42 -12.90 -4.48 -8.30
CA ALA A 42 -13.65 -3.86 -7.20
C ALA A 42 -13.13 -2.45 -6.87
N ARG A 43 -11.81 -2.27 -6.88
CA ARG A 43 -11.17 -0.97 -6.63
C ARG A 43 -11.42 0.03 -7.77
N ALA A 44 -11.40 -0.42 -9.02
CA ALA A 44 -11.80 0.41 -10.15
C ALA A 44 -13.26 0.87 -10.01
N VAL A 45 -14.18 -0.04 -9.66
CA VAL A 45 -15.59 0.30 -9.42
C VAL A 45 -15.73 1.38 -8.33
N GLU A 46 -15.00 1.24 -7.22
CA GLU A 46 -15.01 2.22 -6.12
C GLU A 46 -14.60 3.63 -6.60
N ALA A 47 -13.51 3.72 -7.37
CA ALA A 47 -13.06 4.98 -7.95
C ALA A 47 -14.09 5.56 -8.93
N LEU A 48 -14.59 4.74 -9.86
CA LEU A 48 -15.52 5.16 -10.92
C LEU A 48 -16.86 5.64 -10.38
N ARG A 49 -17.34 5.11 -9.24
CA ARG A 49 -18.56 5.61 -8.58
C ARG A 49 -18.48 7.10 -8.25
N ARG A 50 -17.28 7.62 -7.93
CA ARG A 50 -17.06 9.05 -7.67
C ARG A 50 -17.22 9.91 -8.92
N LEU A 51 -16.96 9.35 -10.10
CA LEU A 51 -17.04 10.07 -11.38
C LEU A 51 -18.48 10.26 -11.88
N ARG A 52 -19.46 9.52 -11.35
CA ARG A 52 -20.89 9.66 -11.73
C ARG A 52 -21.44 11.08 -11.52
N ARG A 53 -20.81 11.85 -10.64
CA ARG A 53 -21.20 13.25 -10.37
C ARG A 53 -20.76 14.21 -11.47
N VAL A 54 -19.80 13.81 -12.31
CA VAL A 54 -19.23 14.65 -13.37
C VAL A 54 -20.21 14.69 -14.55
N PRO A 55 -20.79 15.87 -14.87
CA PRO A 55 -21.78 15.98 -15.94
C PRO A 55 -21.15 15.79 -17.33
N GLY A 56 -21.80 15.02 -18.20
CA GLY A 56 -21.35 14.82 -19.58
C GLY A 56 -20.05 14.00 -19.71
N LEU A 57 -19.70 13.23 -18.68
CA LEU A 57 -18.57 12.31 -18.71
C LEU A 57 -18.83 11.15 -19.67
N SER A 58 -17.89 10.89 -20.58
CA SER A 58 -17.81 9.67 -21.37
C SER A 58 -16.64 8.82 -20.86
N VAL A 59 -16.83 7.50 -20.78
CA VAL A 59 -15.76 6.57 -20.41
C VAL A 59 -15.36 5.81 -21.66
N LEU A 60 -14.06 5.77 -21.98
CA LEU A 60 -13.47 4.98 -23.04
C LEU A 60 -12.65 3.85 -22.41
N THR A 61 -12.90 2.60 -22.77
CA THR A 61 -12.23 1.45 -22.15
C THR A 61 -12.02 0.29 -23.12
N TYR A 62 -11.30 -0.73 -22.67
CA TYR A 62 -11.13 -2.00 -23.38
C TYR A 62 -12.12 -3.06 -22.88
N PRO A 63 -12.39 -4.14 -23.65
CA PRO A 63 -13.48 -5.06 -23.38
C PRO A 63 -13.32 -5.86 -22.08
N GLY A 64 -14.45 -6.26 -21.50
CA GLY A 64 -14.55 -7.12 -20.32
C GLY A 64 -13.65 -6.72 -19.14
N GLU A 65 -12.75 -7.62 -18.77
CA GLU A 65 -11.91 -7.53 -17.57
C GLU A 65 -10.86 -6.41 -17.62
N MET A 66 -10.68 -5.73 -18.77
CA MET A 66 -9.78 -4.58 -18.90
C MET A 66 -10.44 -3.22 -18.64
N GLY A 67 -11.72 -3.20 -18.26
CA GLY A 67 -12.36 -2.02 -17.69
C GLY A 67 -13.83 -1.86 -18.03
N GLU A 68 -14.33 -2.51 -19.08
CA GLU A 68 -15.77 -2.54 -19.39
C GLU A 68 -16.61 -3.01 -18.20
N ASP A 69 -16.23 -4.13 -17.58
CA ASP A 69 -16.97 -4.71 -16.46
C ASP A 69 -17.01 -3.75 -15.27
N ALA A 70 -15.87 -3.12 -14.94
CA ALA A 70 -15.79 -2.13 -13.86
C ALA A 70 -16.64 -0.89 -14.15
N ALA A 71 -16.60 -0.37 -15.38
CA ALA A 71 -17.39 0.81 -15.76
C ALA A 71 -18.89 0.53 -15.66
N ARG A 72 -19.35 -0.59 -16.20
CA ARG A 72 -20.77 -1.01 -16.12
C ARG A 72 -21.20 -1.25 -14.68
N ALA A 73 -20.39 -1.93 -13.87
CA ALA A 73 -20.67 -2.18 -12.46
C ALA A 73 -20.68 -0.90 -11.60
N ALA A 74 -19.97 0.15 -12.03
CA ALA A 74 -20.05 1.48 -11.43
C ALA A 74 -21.28 2.28 -11.88
N GLY A 75 -22.09 1.77 -12.82
CA GLY A 75 -23.27 2.45 -13.36
C GLY A 75 -22.93 3.52 -14.40
N LEU A 76 -21.80 3.37 -15.09
CA LEU A 76 -21.39 4.19 -16.24
C LEU A 76 -21.52 3.35 -17.52
N GLU A 77 -21.87 4.00 -18.63
CA GLU A 77 -21.95 3.34 -19.93
C GLU A 77 -20.69 3.68 -20.75
N PRO A 78 -19.73 2.75 -20.94
CA PRO A 78 -18.49 3.04 -21.62
C PRO A 78 -18.60 2.85 -23.15
N GLU A 79 -17.82 3.63 -23.90
CA GLU A 79 -17.40 3.27 -25.25
C GLU A 79 -16.28 2.23 -25.14
N VAL A 80 -16.49 1.06 -25.76
CA VAL A 80 -15.53 -0.05 -25.74
C VAL A 80 -14.77 -0.08 -27.06
N ILE A 81 -13.44 -0.11 -26.98
CA ILE A 81 -12.54 -0.13 -28.14
C ILE A 81 -11.56 -1.30 -28.06
N GLY A 82 -10.92 -1.61 -29.19
CA GLY A 82 -9.88 -2.63 -29.25
C GLY A 82 -10.43 -4.05 -29.09
N SER A 83 -9.54 -4.98 -28.72
CA SER A 83 -9.87 -6.38 -28.47
C SER A 83 -8.84 -7.03 -27.55
N ILE A 84 -9.28 -8.05 -26.82
CA ILE A 84 -8.46 -8.86 -25.91
C ILE A 84 -8.81 -10.34 -26.07
N ALA A 85 -7.91 -11.22 -25.61
CA ALA A 85 -8.22 -12.62 -25.33
C ALA A 85 -8.73 -12.72 -23.88
N PRO A 86 -10.02 -13.00 -23.63
CA PRO A 86 -10.56 -13.05 -22.26
C PRO A 86 -9.83 -14.07 -21.39
N GLY A 87 -9.40 -13.66 -20.21
CA GLY A 87 -8.66 -14.48 -19.25
C GLY A 87 -7.14 -14.55 -19.49
N GLU A 88 -6.65 -13.99 -20.60
CA GLU A 88 -5.25 -14.09 -21.04
C GLU A 88 -4.62 -12.71 -21.33
N THR A 89 -5.04 -11.66 -20.61
CA THR A 89 -4.48 -10.31 -20.77
C THR A 89 -3.02 -10.21 -20.31
N SER A 90 -2.28 -9.30 -20.92
CA SER A 90 -0.85 -9.09 -20.79
C SER A 90 -0.49 -7.61 -20.65
N ALA A 91 0.79 -7.36 -20.32
CA ALA A 91 1.36 -6.01 -20.34
C ALA A 91 1.23 -5.33 -21.72
N ASP A 92 1.31 -6.09 -22.81
CA ASP A 92 1.12 -5.54 -24.16
C ASP A 92 -0.32 -5.07 -24.39
N ASP A 93 -1.31 -5.75 -23.81
CA ASP A 93 -2.70 -5.30 -23.88
C ASP A 93 -2.87 -3.96 -23.16
N THR A 94 -2.24 -3.80 -21.98
CA THR A 94 -2.20 -2.52 -21.24
C THR A 94 -1.55 -1.41 -22.06
N ARG A 95 -0.39 -1.68 -22.67
CA ARG A 95 0.31 -0.71 -23.53
C ARG A 95 -0.49 -0.33 -24.78
N ARG A 96 -1.21 -1.27 -25.40
CA ARG A 96 -2.06 -0.98 -26.56
C ARG A 96 -3.26 -0.14 -26.15
N ALA A 97 -3.93 -0.50 -25.06
CA ALA A 97 -5.06 0.27 -24.54
C ALA A 97 -4.69 1.73 -24.23
N ALA A 98 -3.54 1.95 -23.58
CA ALA A 98 -3.06 3.30 -23.28
C ALA A 98 -2.76 4.11 -24.56
N ARG A 99 -2.11 3.50 -25.56
CA ARG A 99 -1.83 4.15 -26.86
C ARG A 99 -3.10 4.50 -27.62
N ASP A 100 -4.06 3.58 -27.69
CA ASP A 100 -5.31 3.80 -28.40
C ASP A 100 -6.15 4.90 -27.74
N MET A 101 -6.24 4.91 -26.41
CA MET A 101 -6.95 5.96 -25.66
C MET A 101 -6.28 7.32 -25.83
N HIS A 102 -4.95 7.37 -25.80
CA HIS A 102 -4.22 8.59 -26.08
C HIS A 102 -4.48 9.11 -27.51
N ALA A 103 -4.44 8.23 -28.52
CA ALA A 103 -4.76 8.59 -29.91
C ALA A 103 -6.21 9.07 -30.09
N ARG A 104 -7.13 8.64 -29.23
CA ARG A 104 -8.53 9.11 -29.17
C ARG A 104 -8.70 10.42 -28.39
N GLY A 105 -7.62 10.94 -27.80
CA GLY A 105 -7.61 12.25 -27.12
C GLY A 105 -8.39 12.26 -25.80
N VAL A 106 -8.23 11.23 -24.96
CA VAL A 106 -8.84 11.25 -23.62
C VAL A 106 -8.25 12.38 -22.76
N ASP A 107 -9.08 13.01 -21.94
CA ASP A 107 -8.67 14.12 -21.07
C ASP A 107 -7.81 13.63 -19.89
N LEU A 108 -8.13 12.44 -19.38
CA LEU A 108 -7.41 11.76 -18.29
C LEU A 108 -7.44 10.25 -18.50
N LEU A 109 -6.29 9.60 -18.35
CA LEU A 109 -6.16 8.15 -18.35
C LEU A 109 -6.15 7.61 -16.92
N LEU A 110 -7.20 6.91 -16.51
CA LEU A 110 -7.25 6.17 -15.26
C LEU A 110 -6.78 4.74 -15.47
N PHE A 111 -5.90 4.27 -14.59
CA PHE A 111 -5.43 2.88 -14.64
C PHE A 111 -5.44 2.22 -13.26
N ALA A 112 -6.10 1.06 -13.14
CA ALA A 112 -6.12 0.27 -11.92
C ALA A 112 -5.07 -0.83 -11.97
N GLY A 113 -4.09 -0.77 -11.07
CA GLY A 113 -2.94 -1.67 -11.11
C GLY A 113 -1.94 -1.52 -9.96
N GLY A 114 -0.76 -2.12 -10.16
CA GLY A 114 0.44 -1.92 -9.34
C GLY A 114 1.57 -1.24 -10.13
N ASP A 115 2.76 -1.15 -9.56
CA ASP A 115 3.89 -0.44 -10.19
C ASP A 115 4.24 -0.93 -11.62
N GLY A 116 4.16 -2.24 -11.88
CA GLY A 116 4.32 -2.78 -13.25
C GLY A 116 3.31 -2.22 -14.26
N THR A 117 2.05 -2.01 -13.85
CA THR A 117 1.03 -1.37 -14.69
C THR A 117 1.33 0.11 -14.91
N ALA A 118 1.85 0.82 -13.90
CA ALA A 118 2.29 2.20 -14.06
C ALA A 118 3.46 2.30 -15.06
N ARG A 119 4.38 1.34 -15.03
CA ARG A 119 5.46 1.21 -16.02
C ARG A 119 4.90 0.99 -17.42
N ASP A 120 3.98 0.05 -17.60
CA ASP A 120 3.38 -0.23 -18.91
C ASP A 120 2.65 1.01 -19.48
N VAL A 121 1.93 1.76 -18.64
CA VAL A 121 1.30 3.03 -19.04
C VAL A 121 2.35 4.07 -19.41
N PHE A 122 3.39 4.24 -18.60
CA PHE A 122 4.48 5.16 -18.90
C PHE A 122 5.18 4.85 -20.23
N GLU A 123 5.50 3.58 -20.50
CA GLU A 123 6.11 3.16 -21.77
C GLU A 123 5.22 3.46 -22.97
N ALA A 124 3.90 3.48 -22.78
CA ALA A 124 2.92 3.68 -23.84
C ALA A 124 2.68 5.15 -24.19
N VAL A 125 2.60 6.04 -23.20
CA VAL A 125 2.13 7.43 -23.40
C VAL A 125 3.06 8.50 -22.82
N GLY A 126 4.05 8.12 -22.01
CA GLY A 126 5.02 9.03 -21.41
C GLY A 126 4.38 10.25 -20.74
N LEU A 127 4.93 11.44 -21.01
CA LEU A 127 4.45 12.72 -20.46
C LEU A 127 3.34 13.37 -21.29
N GLU A 128 2.92 12.77 -22.40
CA GLU A 128 1.98 13.42 -23.34
C GLU A 128 0.53 13.31 -22.85
N GLN A 129 0.20 12.21 -22.19
CA GLN A 129 -1.14 11.94 -21.66
C GLN A 129 -1.20 12.13 -20.14
N PRO A 130 -2.09 13.00 -19.62
CA PRO A 130 -2.41 13.01 -18.20
C PRO A 130 -2.94 11.65 -17.75
N ALA A 131 -2.36 11.10 -16.69
CA ALA A 131 -2.71 9.80 -16.15
C ALA A 131 -2.86 9.83 -14.63
N LEU A 132 -3.65 8.92 -14.06
CA LEU A 132 -3.79 8.77 -12.62
C LEU A 132 -4.03 7.30 -12.25
N GLY A 133 -3.21 6.81 -11.33
CA GLY A 133 -3.29 5.42 -10.88
C GLY A 133 -4.35 5.21 -9.79
N ILE A 134 -5.18 4.20 -9.98
CA ILE A 134 -6.08 3.62 -8.97
C ILE A 134 -5.32 2.48 -8.28
N PRO A 135 -4.99 2.60 -6.98
CA PRO A 135 -4.12 1.64 -6.34
C PRO A 135 -4.81 0.29 -6.18
N ALA A 136 -4.38 -0.75 -6.91
CA ALA A 136 -4.94 -2.10 -6.84
C ALA A 136 -3.99 -3.15 -6.22
N GLY A 137 -2.69 -2.85 -6.18
CA GLY A 137 -1.67 -3.67 -5.54
C GLY A 137 -1.42 -3.31 -4.07
N VAL A 138 -0.74 -4.20 -3.35
CA VAL A 138 -0.28 -3.98 -1.97
C VAL A 138 1.16 -3.42 -1.88
N LYS A 139 1.84 -3.26 -3.03
CA LYS A 139 3.23 -2.80 -3.17
C LYS A 139 3.30 -1.72 -4.24
N ILE A 140 2.77 -0.55 -3.92
CA ILE A 140 2.79 0.59 -4.82
C ILE A 140 3.83 1.56 -4.29
N HIS A 141 4.81 1.89 -5.11
CA HIS A 141 5.91 2.80 -4.83
C HIS A 141 5.86 4.05 -5.72
N SER A 142 5.27 3.93 -6.91
CA SER A 142 5.14 5.04 -7.84
C SER A 142 4.29 6.16 -7.25
N ALA A 143 4.72 7.41 -7.44
CA ALA A 143 4.02 8.60 -6.98
C ALA A 143 2.83 8.98 -7.88
N VAL A 144 2.57 8.19 -8.93
CA VAL A 144 1.47 8.40 -9.89
C VAL A 144 0.11 7.89 -9.41
N TYR A 145 0.09 7.19 -8.28
CA TYR A 145 -1.12 6.66 -7.67
C TYR A 145 -1.74 7.64 -6.68
N ALA A 146 -3.06 7.67 -6.65
CA ALA A 146 -3.76 8.27 -5.53
C ALA A 146 -3.57 7.43 -4.27
N THR A 147 -3.84 8.00 -3.10
CA THR A 147 -3.70 7.27 -1.84
C THR A 147 -4.70 6.11 -1.78
N SER A 148 -5.99 6.27 -2.11
CA SER A 148 -6.98 5.18 -2.15
C SER A 148 -7.74 5.15 -3.48
N PRO A 149 -8.49 4.06 -3.80
CA PRO A 149 -9.36 4.06 -4.97
C PRO A 149 -10.43 5.17 -4.91
N ALA A 150 -11.06 5.39 -3.75
CA ALA A 150 -11.93 6.54 -3.54
C ALA A 150 -11.23 7.89 -3.82
N HIS A 151 -10.00 8.09 -3.34
CA HIS A 151 -9.24 9.32 -3.61
C HIS A 151 -8.83 9.45 -5.07
N ALA A 152 -8.56 8.35 -5.78
CA ALA A 152 -8.32 8.38 -7.22
C ALA A 152 -9.55 8.90 -7.96
N GLY A 153 -10.73 8.35 -7.62
CA GLY A 153 -12.00 8.81 -8.18
C GLY A 153 -12.31 10.27 -7.86
N GLU A 154 -12.08 10.69 -6.61
CA GLU A 154 -12.31 12.07 -6.18
C GLU A 154 -11.38 13.05 -6.91
N LEU A 155 -10.08 12.75 -6.98
CA LEU A 155 -9.09 13.58 -7.65
C LEU A 155 -9.35 13.66 -9.16
N ALA A 156 -9.75 12.54 -9.77
CA ALA A 156 -10.14 12.51 -11.18
C ALA A 156 -11.38 13.37 -11.44
N ALA A 157 -12.42 13.27 -10.59
CA ALA A 157 -13.61 14.12 -10.71
C ALA A 157 -13.26 15.61 -10.58
N LEU A 158 -12.46 15.97 -9.57
CA LEU A 158 -12.01 17.36 -9.39
C LEU A 158 -11.18 17.86 -10.56
N PHE A 159 -10.34 17.01 -11.16
CA PHE A 159 -9.55 17.38 -12.33
C PHE A 159 -10.43 17.63 -13.55
N LEU A 160 -11.39 16.73 -13.82
CA LEU A 160 -12.32 16.85 -14.94
C LEU A 160 -13.26 18.06 -14.78
N GLU A 161 -13.58 18.45 -13.55
CA GLU A 161 -14.37 19.64 -13.26
C GLU A 161 -13.55 20.95 -13.23
N ASP A 162 -12.30 20.93 -13.72
CA ASP A 162 -11.35 22.05 -13.71
C ASP A 162 -11.06 22.64 -12.29
N GLN A 163 -11.26 21.85 -11.23
CA GLN A 163 -11.02 22.23 -9.84
C GLN A 163 -9.62 21.88 -9.32
N VAL A 164 -8.74 21.38 -10.20
CA VAL A 164 -7.33 21.09 -9.90
C VAL A 164 -6.47 21.99 -10.78
N SER A 165 -5.68 22.86 -10.14
CA SER A 165 -4.98 23.96 -10.80
C SER A 165 -3.74 23.55 -11.62
N GLY A 166 -3.44 22.26 -11.75
CA GLY A 166 -2.32 21.81 -12.59
C GLY A 166 -1.98 20.33 -12.51
N LEU A 167 -1.25 19.87 -13.52
CA LEU A 167 -0.62 18.56 -13.57
C LEU A 167 0.82 18.66 -13.05
N ARG A 168 1.29 17.60 -12.38
CA ARG A 168 2.66 17.47 -11.91
C ARG A 168 3.30 16.22 -12.49
N GLU A 169 4.59 16.28 -12.79
CA GLU A 169 5.37 15.08 -13.09
C GLU A 169 5.57 14.26 -11.80
N ALA A 170 5.12 13.02 -11.83
CA ALA A 170 5.25 12.07 -10.74
C ALA A 170 6.01 10.84 -11.20
N GLU A 171 6.89 10.35 -10.34
CA GLU A 171 7.79 9.22 -10.64
C GLU A 171 7.03 7.91 -10.78
N VAL A 172 7.39 7.18 -11.83
CA VAL A 172 7.06 5.77 -12.01
C VAL A 172 8.24 4.95 -11.53
N MET A 173 8.02 4.26 -10.43
CA MET A 173 8.98 3.42 -9.74
C MET A 173 8.51 1.98 -9.87
N ASP A 174 9.40 1.06 -10.21
CA ASP A 174 9.09 -0.37 -10.12
C ASP A 174 10.21 -1.10 -9.41
N ILE A 175 9.84 -2.14 -8.67
CA ILE A 175 10.79 -2.97 -7.94
C ILE A 175 11.31 -4.02 -8.89
N ASP A 176 12.63 -4.17 -8.95
CA ASP A 176 13.23 -5.36 -9.56
C ASP A 176 12.81 -6.58 -8.73
N GLU A 177 11.82 -7.32 -9.21
CA GLU A 177 11.23 -8.46 -8.50
C GLU A 177 12.26 -9.59 -8.24
N GLU A 178 13.31 -9.69 -9.06
CA GLU A 178 14.38 -10.68 -8.87
C GLU A 178 15.32 -10.25 -7.73
N ALA A 179 15.71 -8.98 -7.70
CA ALA A 179 16.45 -8.42 -6.57
C ALA A 179 15.62 -8.48 -5.27
N PHE A 180 14.30 -8.29 -5.37
CA PHE A 180 13.35 -8.39 -4.27
C PHE A 180 13.18 -9.83 -3.75
N ARG A 181 13.19 -10.83 -4.63
CA ARG A 181 13.24 -12.24 -4.23
C ARG A 181 14.50 -12.54 -3.42
N GLN A 182 15.62 -11.93 -3.77
CA GLN A 182 16.92 -12.07 -3.11
C GLN A 182 17.11 -11.18 -1.87
N GLY A 183 16.09 -10.42 -1.46
CA GLY A 183 16.10 -9.62 -0.22
C GLY A 183 16.75 -8.24 -0.34
N SER A 184 17.06 -7.79 -1.56
CA SER A 184 17.48 -6.42 -1.86
C SER A 184 16.28 -5.60 -2.34
N LEU A 185 16.14 -4.37 -1.87
CA LEU A 185 15.02 -3.49 -2.23
C LEU A 185 15.58 -2.34 -3.09
N SER A 186 15.79 -2.60 -4.38
CA SER A 186 16.11 -1.56 -5.36
C SER A 186 14.85 -1.21 -6.14
N ALA A 187 14.15 -0.17 -5.71
CA ALA A 187 13.16 0.48 -6.56
C ALA A 187 13.92 1.27 -7.62
N ARG A 188 13.68 0.97 -8.90
CA ARG A 188 14.31 1.66 -10.03
C ARG A 188 13.34 2.71 -10.56
N LEU A 189 13.85 3.90 -10.85
CA LEU A 189 13.11 4.93 -11.58
C LEU A 189 13.03 4.53 -13.05
N TYR A 190 11.82 4.40 -13.59
CA TYR A 190 11.57 4.11 -15.00
C TYR A 190 11.29 5.38 -15.79
N GLY A 191 10.66 6.36 -15.15
CA GLY A 191 10.37 7.65 -15.75
C GLY A 191 9.28 8.40 -14.99
N TYR A 192 8.51 9.21 -15.71
CA TYR A 192 7.55 10.13 -15.13
C TYR A 192 6.25 10.15 -15.93
N LEU A 193 5.12 10.27 -15.22
CA LEU A 193 3.81 10.58 -15.80
C LEU A 193 3.35 11.95 -15.32
N ARG A 194 2.54 12.63 -16.13
CA ARG A 194 1.84 13.85 -15.68
C ARG A 194 0.56 13.44 -14.98
N VAL A 195 0.42 13.79 -13.71
CA VAL A 195 -0.72 13.41 -12.89
C VAL A 195 -1.41 14.64 -12.29
N PRO A 196 -2.74 14.65 -12.17
CA PRO A 196 -3.42 15.68 -11.36
C PRO A 196 -2.93 15.58 -9.92
N TYR A 197 -2.74 16.72 -9.26
CA TYR A 197 -2.10 16.75 -7.95
C TYR A 197 -2.91 17.51 -6.91
N ARG A 198 -3.22 16.83 -5.80
CA ARG A 198 -3.52 17.42 -4.50
C ARG A 198 -2.79 16.66 -3.41
N ALA A 199 -2.11 17.39 -2.52
CA ALA A 199 -1.20 16.82 -1.52
C ALA A 199 -1.85 15.77 -0.60
N ASN A 200 -3.14 15.91 -0.29
CA ASN A 200 -3.90 14.97 0.55
C ASN A 200 -4.49 13.77 -0.21
N LEU A 201 -4.44 13.75 -1.55
CA LEU A 201 -5.03 12.71 -2.38
C LEU A 201 -4.00 11.86 -3.12
N MET A 202 -2.73 12.29 -3.18
CA MET A 202 -1.66 11.64 -3.94
C MET A 202 -0.65 10.92 -3.04
N GLN A 203 -0.05 9.85 -3.56
CA GLN A 203 1.01 9.10 -2.88
C GLN A 203 2.33 9.89 -2.82
N SER A 204 2.86 10.09 -1.61
CA SER A 204 4.16 10.75 -1.38
C SER A 204 5.35 9.78 -1.52
N GLN A 205 6.47 10.28 -2.05
CA GLN A 205 7.76 9.56 -2.07
C GLN A 205 8.29 9.29 -0.66
N LYS A 206 8.93 8.13 -0.49
CA LYS A 206 9.78 7.84 0.67
C LYS A 206 11.17 8.44 0.42
N VAL A 207 11.42 9.65 0.92
CA VAL A 207 12.76 10.26 0.89
C VAL A 207 13.51 9.89 2.16
N PRO A 208 14.67 9.20 2.09
CA PRO A 208 15.56 9.03 3.24
C PRO A 208 16.17 10.38 3.60
N THR A 209 16.14 10.76 4.88
CA THR A 209 16.73 12.03 5.36
C THR A 209 17.98 11.75 6.19
N SER A 210 19.00 12.61 6.12
CA SER A 210 20.21 12.51 6.96
C SER A 210 19.85 12.53 8.46
N GLY A 211 20.38 11.59 9.25
CA GLY A 211 20.09 11.43 10.68
C GLY A 211 19.03 10.37 11.03
N GLU A 212 18.38 9.74 10.03
CA GLU A 212 17.39 8.69 10.30
C GLU A 212 17.98 7.45 10.98
N GLU A 213 19.23 7.07 10.70
CA GLU A 213 19.84 5.88 11.31
C GLU A 213 20.05 6.01 12.81
N GLU A 214 20.46 7.20 13.28
CA GLU A 214 20.64 7.49 14.71
C GLU A 214 19.30 7.48 15.44
N SER A 215 18.28 8.15 14.87
CA SER A 215 16.91 8.10 15.41
C SER A 215 16.35 6.68 15.45
N MET A 216 16.61 5.86 14.42
CA MET A 216 16.16 4.46 14.40
C MET A 216 16.88 3.62 15.46
N ALA A 217 18.17 3.85 15.72
CA ALA A 217 18.90 3.17 16.78
C ALA A 217 18.35 3.54 18.17
N GLU A 218 18.07 4.83 18.40
CA GLU A 218 17.46 5.28 19.65
C GLU A 218 16.06 4.70 19.89
N ILE A 219 15.22 4.67 18.84
CA ILE A 219 13.91 4.01 18.89
C ILE A 219 14.09 2.52 19.21
N ALA A 220 15.05 1.86 18.57
CA ALA A 220 15.31 0.44 18.78
C ALA A 220 15.72 0.14 20.23
N ALA A 221 16.65 0.90 20.78
CA ALA A 221 17.06 0.80 22.18
C ALA A 221 15.90 1.04 23.16
N ASP A 222 15.02 1.99 22.86
CA ASP A 222 13.83 2.27 23.68
C ASP A 222 12.86 1.10 23.73
N VAL A 223 12.62 0.47 22.58
CA VAL A 223 11.73 -0.70 22.49
C VAL A 223 12.36 -1.91 23.17
N ALA A 224 13.66 -2.15 22.94
CA ALA A 224 14.40 -3.25 23.56
C ALA A 224 14.40 -3.15 25.09
N ALA A 225 14.61 -1.95 25.64
CA ALA A 225 14.62 -1.72 27.09
C ALA A 225 13.24 -1.90 27.76
N LYS A 226 12.15 -1.95 26.99
CA LYS A 226 10.76 -2.05 27.46
C LYS A 226 10.09 -3.35 27.02
N LEU A 227 10.89 -4.36 26.64
CA LEU A 227 10.38 -5.69 26.38
C LEU A 227 9.83 -6.33 27.66
N GLU A 228 8.67 -6.96 27.53
CA GLU A 228 8.07 -7.76 28.61
C GLU A 228 8.38 -9.22 28.39
N ALA A 229 9.09 -9.83 29.34
CA ALA A 229 9.50 -11.22 29.24
C ALA A 229 8.30 -12.15 28.97
N GLY A 230 8.45 -13.05 28.01
CA GLY A 230 7.42 -13.99 27.55
C GLY A 230 6.43 -13.43 26.53
N ALA A 231 6.32 -12.11 26.37
CA ALA A 231 5.36 -11.49 25.45
C ALA A 231 5.78 -11.62 23.98
N LEU A 232 4.79 -11.72 23.10
CA LEU A 232 4.97 -11.68 21.65
C LEU A 232 4.97 -10.25 21.13
N TYR A 233 5.86 -9.97 20.18
CA TYR A 233 5.92 -8.71 19.46
C TYR A 233 5.79 -8.96 17.97
N ILE A 234 4.68 -8.51 17.40
CA ILE A 234 4.37 -8.56 15.97
C ILE A 234 4.99 -7.31 15.33
N LEU A 235 6.12 -7.51 14.65
CA LEU A 235 6.89 -6.45 14.00
C LEU A 235 6.39 -6.23 12.58
N ALA A 236 5.68 -5.13 12.36
CA ALA A 236 5.18 -4.75 11.05
C ALA A 236 6.33 -4.52 10.04
N PRO A 237 6.04 -4.49 8.73
CA PRO A 237 7.03 -4.20 7.69
C PRO A 237 7.65 -2.80 7.84
N GLY A 238 8.93 -2.67 7.49
CA GLY A 238 9.60 -1.37 7.48
C GLY A 238 11.04 -1.38 7.99
N THR A 239 11.76 -0.31 7.65
CA THR A 239 13.15 -0.10 8.06
C THR A 239 13.28 0.21 9.56
N THR A 240 12.33 0.94 10.13
CA THR A 240 12.31 1.29 11.56
C THR A 240 12.08 0.04 12.42
N THR A 241 11.15 -0.84 12.04
CA THR A 241 10.95 -2.12 12.75
C THR A 241 12.09 -3.11 12.51
N ARG A 242 12.77 -3.05 11.35
CA ARG A 242 14.01 -3.79 11.10
C ARG A 242 15.14 -3.34 12.03
N ALA A 243 15.25 -2.03 12.32
CA ALA A 243 16.24 -1.54 13.28
C ALA A 243 15.97 -2.09 14.69
N ILE A 244 14.70 -2.16 15.10
CA ILE A 244 14.28 -2.83 16.35
C ILE A 244 14.71 -4.30 16.34
N ALA A 245 14.36 -5.06 15.30
CA ALA A 245 14.76 -6.47 15.21
C ALA A 245 16.28 -6.68 15.29
N ARG A 246 17.07 -5.81 14.64
CA ARG A 246 18.53 -5.85 14.71
C ARG A 246 19.05 -5.63 16.12
N GLU A 247 18.48 -4.66 16.84
CA GLU A 247 18.81 -4.40 18.25
C GLU A 247 18.47 -5.60 19.14
N LEU A 248 17.38 -6.31 18.81
CA LEU A 248 16.97 -7.52 19.51
C LEU A 248 17.79 -8.78 19.14
N GLY A 249 18.79 -8.66 18.27
CA GLY A 249 19.62 -9.78 17.83
C GLY A 249 18.95 -10.72 16.82
N VAL A 250 17.80 -10.34 16.24
CA VAL A 250 17.02 -11.19 15.34
C VAL A 250 16.97 -10.65 13.91
N LYS A 251 16.93 -11.57 12.94
CA LYS A 251 16.85 -11.21 11.52
C LYS A 251 15.39 -10.97 11.12
N LYS A 252 15.12 -9.78 10.58
CA LYS A 252 13.78 -9.35 10.13
C LYS A 252 13.62 -9.34 8.61
N THR A 253 12.47 -9.77 8.13
CA THR A 253 11.98 -9.58 6.77
C THR A 253 11.55 -8.12 6.57
N LEU A 254 12.17 -7.41 5.64
CA LEU A 254 11.92 -5.97 5.46
C LEU A 254 10.47 -5.65 5.08
N LEU A 255 9.85 -6.47 4.22
CA LEU A 255 8.46 -6.30 3.77
C LEU A 255 7.46 -7.26 4.44
N GLY A 256 7.94 -8.13 5.32
CA GLY A 256 7.12 -9.13 6.01
C GLY A 256 6.74 -8.70 7.42
N VAL A 257 5.70 -9.33 7.96
CA VAL A 257 5.39 -9.26 9.38
C VAL A 257 6.15 -10.38 10.08
N ASP A 258 7.06 -10.05 10.98
CA ASP A 258 7.77 -11.08 11.76
C ASP A 258 7.28 -11.05 13.20
N VAL A 259 7.32 -12.20 13.88
CA VAL A 259 6.93 -12.33 15.27
C VAL A 259 8.15 -12.73 16.09
N VAL A 260 8.41 -11.99 17.16
CA VAL A 260 9.48 -12.27 18.09
C VAL A 260 8.91 -12.47 19.49
N ARG A 261 9.54 -13.30 20.31
CA ARG A 261 9.20 -13.47 21.72
C ARG A 261 10.30 -12.87 22.57
N ALA A 262 9.93 -11.98 23.49
CA ALA A 262 10.88 -11.46 24.46
C ALA A 262 11.27 -12.57 25.45
N THR A 263 12.57 -12.77 25.65
CA THR A 263 13.10 -13.86 26.50
C THR A 263 13.30 -13.42 27.95
N GLY A 264 13.53 -12.12 28.18
CA GLY A 264 13.99 -11.58 29.45
C GLY A 264 15.50 -11.70 29.69
N ASP A 265 16.25 -12.29 28.74
CA ASP A 265 17.72 -12.41 28.78
C ASP A 265 18.36 -11.11 28.22
N PRO A 266 19.18 -10.38 29.00
CA PRO A 266 19.88 -9.20 28.50
C PRO A 266 20.82 -9.48 27.32
N GLU A 267 21.39 -10.69 27.21
CA GLU A 267 22.29 -11.04 26.10
C GLU A 267 21.52 -11.46 24.84
N ASN A 268 20.32 -12.04 25.01
CA ASN A 268 19.47 -12.49 23.91
C ASN A 268 18.02 -12.01 24.13
N PRO A 269 17.74 -10.71 24.00
CA PRO A 269 16.49 -10.09 24.48
C PRO A 269 15.22 -10.61 23.81
N ALA A 270 15.33 -11.14 22.59
CA ALA A 270 14.22 -11.79 21.92
C ALA A 270 14.67 -12.97 21.04
N GLU A 271 13.75 -13.90 20.81
CA GLU A 271 13.87 -14.98 19.83
C GLU A 271 12.87 -14.81 18.69
N LEU A 272 13.25 -15.22 17.48
CA LEU A 272 12.36 -15.19 16.32
C LEU A 272 11.42 -16.40 16.37
N VAL A 273 10.11 -16.15 16.44
CA VAL A 273 9.06 -17.17 16.48
C VAL A 273 8.53 -17.48 15.09
N ALA A 274 8.34 -16.44 14.26
CA ALA A 274 7.90 -16.58 12.89
C ALA A 274 8.48 -15.46 12.02
N ALA A 275 8.90 -15.79 10.81
CA ALA A 275 9.33 -14.83 9.79
C ALA A 275 8.30 -14.77 8.67
N ASP A 276 8.01 -13.56 8.20
CA ASP A 276 7.06 -13.28 7.10
C ASP A 276 5.69 -13.95 7.31
N ALA A 277 5.18 -13.86 8.53
CA ALA A 277 3.96 -14.49 8.99
C ALA A 277 2.72 -13.93 8.28
N ASN A 278 1.85 -14.83 7.83
CA ASN A 278 0.53 -14.48 7.33
C ASN A 278 -0.52 -14.40 8.46
N GLU A 279 -1.73 -13.91 8.16
CA GLU A 279 -2.79 -13.76 9.16
C GLU A 279 -3.10 -15.07 9.92
N ALA A 280 -3.17 -16.20 9.21
CA ALA A 280 -3.50 -17.49 9.83
C ALA A 280 -2.42 -17.94 10.82
N GLU A 281 -1.15 -17.69 10.52
CA GLU A 281 -0.04 -17.96 11.44
C GLU A 281 -0.06 -17.02 12.64
N LEU A 282 -0.30 -15.72 12.42
CA LEU A 282 -0.42 -14.75 13.50
C LEU A 282 -1.55 -15.14 14.47
N LEU A 283 -2.72 -15.50 13.96
CA LEU A 283 -3.84 -15.96 14.79
C LEU A 283 -3.50 -17.22 15.58
N ARG A 284 -2.87 -18.23 14.95
CA ARG A 284 -2.43 -19.45 15.67
C ARG A 284 -1.45 -19.14 16.80
N LEU A 285 -0.52 -18.21 16.57
CA LEU A 285 0.46 -17.81 17.59
C LEU A 285 -0.22 -17.09 18.76
N LEU A 286 -1.21 -16.25 18.48
CA LEU A 286 -1.99 -15.56 19.50
C LEU A 286 -2.88 -16.52 20.29
N ASP A 287 -3.54 -17.47 19.62
CA ASP A 287 -4.39 -18.49 20.23
C ASP A 287 -3.58 -19.48 21.12
N ALA A 288 -2.28 -19.62 20.86
CA ALA A 288 -1.38 -20.48 21.62
C ALA A 288 -0.76 -19.79 22.85
N LEU A 289 -1.10 -18.53 23.14
CA LEU A 289 -0.59 -17.81 24.31
C LEU A 289 -1.20 -18.34 25.61
N GLU A 290 -0.35 -18.55 26.61
CA GLU A 290 -0.77 -18.96 27.94
C GLU A 290 -1.23 -17.77 28.79
N ASP A 291 -2.00 -18.04 29.85
CA ASP A 291 -2.45 -17.02 30.80
C ASP A 291 -1.26 -16.23 31.38
N GLY A 292 -1.29 -14.90 31.20
CA GLY A 292 -0.22 -14.00 31.61
C GLY A 292 0.80 -13.66 30.52
N GLN A 293 0.75 -14.30 29.35
CA GLN A 293 1.53 -13.88 28.18
C GLN A 293 0.76 -12.81 27.38
N GLY A 294 1.41 -11.69 27.11
CA GLY A 294 0.85 -10.62 26.29
C GLY A 294 1.28 -10.71 24.82
N ALA A 295 0.58 -9.98 23.95
CA ALA A 295 1.06 -9.69 22.60
C ALA A 295 1.00 -8.19 22.33
N ARG A 296 1.95 -7.70 21.53
CA ARG A 296 2.06 -6.30 21.12
C ARG A 296 2.28 -6.20 19.63
N ILE A 297 1.74 -5.14 19.03
CA ILE A 297 1.97 -4.82 17.63
C ILE A 297 2.93 -3.64 17.57
N VAL A 298 4.03 -3.76 16.82
CA VAL A 298 4.97 -2.66 16.58
C VAL A 298 4.84 -2.21 15.15
N VAL A 299 4.30 -1.00 14.95
CA VAL A 299 4.00 -0.43 13.63
C VAL A 299 4.71 0.89 13.42
N THR A 300 5.03 1.18 12.16
CA THR A 300 5.61 2.47 11.76
C THR A 300 4.78 3.07 10.63
N PRO A 301 4.55 4.39 10.62
CA PRO A 301 3.81 5.01 9.54
C PRO A 301 4.56 4.88 8.22
N ILE A 302 3.79 4.70 7.15
CA ILE A 302 4.31 4.83 5.79
C ILE A 302 4.75 6.28 5.58
N GLY A 303 6.04 6.48 5.29
CA GLY A 303 6.63 7.80 5.09
C GLY A 303 5.86 8.62 4.05
N GLY A 304 5.53 9.86 4.42
CA GLY A 304 4.77 10.80 3.58
C GLY A 304 3.27 10.51 3.42
N GLN A 305 2.76 9.39 3.93
CA GLN A 305 1.33 9.03 3.85
C GLN A 305 0.64 8.93 5.22
N GLY A 306 1.37 8.49 6.25
CA GLY A 306 0.86 8.46 7.63
C GLY A 306 0.07 7.21 8.01
N TYR A 307 -0.18 6.28 7.08
CA TYR A 307 -0.87 5.02 7.40
C TYR A 307 -0.05 4.12 8.33
N ILE A 308 -0.66 3.70 9.44
CA ILE A 308 -0.08 2.74 10.40
C ILE A 308 -0.70 1.33 10.27
N PHE A 309 -1.91 1.22 9.71
CA PHE A 309 -2.58 -0.05 9.40
C PHE A 309 -3.29 0.01 8.06
N GLY A 310 -3.57 -1.16 7.48
CA GLY A 310 -4.31 -1.30 6.23
C GLY A 310 -3.46 -1.30 4.96
N ARG A 311 -2.23 -0.78 5.07
CA ARG A 311 -1.33 -0.57 3.94
C ARG A 311 0.03 -1.17 4.19
N GLY A 312 0.40 -2.11 3.32
CA GLY A 312 1.69 -2.77 3.39
C GLY A 312 1.87 -3.65 4.62
N ASN A 313 0.83 -3.86 5.44
CA ASN A 313 0.82 -4.71 6.62
C ASN A 313 -0.55 -5.41 6.81
N GLN A 314 -1.24 -5.73 5.71
CA GLN A 314 -2.59 -6.32 5.74
C GLN A 314 -2.66 -7.68 6.45
N GLN A 315 -1.53 -8.36 6.65
CA GLN A 315 -1.48 -9.56 7.48
C GLN A 315 -1.91 -9.28 8.92
N ILE A 316 -1.74 -8.05 9.42
CA ILE A 316 -2.24 -7.60 10.73
C ILE A 316 -3.70 -7.17 10.57
N SER A 317 -4.58 -8.17 10.46
CA SER A 317 -6.00 -7.98 10.16
C SER A 317 -6.79 -7.36 11.33
N PRO A 318 -8.02 -6.86 11.09
CA PRO A 318 -8.94 -6.42 12.14
C PRO A 318 -9.10 -7.42 13.29
N ARG A 319 -9.04 -8.73 13.01
CA ARG A 319 -9.14 -9.79 14.03
C ARG A 319 -7.95 -9.78 14.96
N ILE A 320 -6.74 -9.65 14.42
CA ILE A 320 -5.50 -9.56 15.19
C ILE A 320 -5.47 -8.28 16.01
N ILE A 321 -5.86 -7.15 15.41
CA ILE A 321 -5.88 -5.85 16.11
C ILE A 321 -6.87 -5.88 17.28
N ARG A 322 -8.07 -6.47 17.11
CA ARG A 322 -9.04 -6.66 18.20
C ARG A 322 -8.50 -7.55 19.30
N TRP A 323 -7.84 -8.64 18.94
CA TRP A 323 -7.25 -9.57 19.90
C TRP A 323 -6.19 -8.88 20.75
N VAL A 324 -5.26 -8.17 20.10
CA VAL A 324 -4.15 -7.48 20.76
C VAL A 324 -4.64 -6.27 21.58
N GLY A 325 -5.63 -5.56 21.06
CA GLY A 325 -6.17 -4.35 21.66
C GLY A 325 -5.32 -3.12 21.38
N LYS A 326 -5.98 -1.95 21.33
CA LYS A 326 -5.37 -0.67 21.01
C LYS A 326 -4.19 -0.30 21.91
N ASP A 327 -4.31 -0.56 23.21
CA ASP A 327 -3.30 -0.16 24.20
C ASP A 327 -1.98 -0.93 24.04
N ASN A 328 -2.01 -2.05 23.31
CA ASN A 328 -0.84 -2.88 22.99
C ASN A 328 -0.28 -2.59 21.58
N VAL A 329 -0.77 -1.55 20.92
CA VAL A 329 -0.20 -1.05 19.66
C VAL A 329 0.87 -0.01 19.96
N LEU A 330 2.12 -0.39 19.71
CA LEU A 330 3.28 0.49 19.79
C LEU A 330 3.56 1.13 18.44
N VAL A 331 3.29 2.43 18.33
CA VAL A 331 3.61 3.20 17.13
C VAL A 331 5.02 3.77 17.25
N VAL A 332 5.88 3.50 16.26
CA VAL A 332 7.27 3.98 16.20
C VAL A 332 7.52 4.75 14.91
N SER A 333 8.20 5.90 15.00
CA SER A 333 8.49 6.71 13.82
C SER A 333 9.70 7.60 14.04
N THR A 334 10.55 7.73 13.03
CA THR A 334 11.60 8.75 13.04
C THR A 334 10.96 10.15 13.10
N PRO A 335 11.62 11.15 13.72
CA PRO A 335 11.17 12.54 13.70
C PRO A 335 10.99 13.07 12.27
N ALA A 336 11.85 12.65 11.33
CA ALA A 336 11.75 13.02 9.92
C ALA A 336 10.42 12.57 9.30
N LYS A 337 10.02 11.30 9.49
CA LYS A 337 8.72 10.79 9.01
C LYS A 337 7.54 11.55 9.61
N LEU A 338 7.59 11.90 10.89
CA LEU A 338 6.52 12.67 11.53
C LEU A 338 6.48 14.13 11.07
N HIS A 339 7.62 14.74 10.76
CA HIS A 339 7.69 16.09 10.21
C HIS A 339 7.18 16.14 8.77
N ALA A 340 7.47 15.12 7.96
CA ALA A 340 6.97 15.02 6.58
C ALA A 340 5.43 14.99 6.50
N LEU A 341 4.75 14.55 7.56
CA LEU A 341 3.29 14.59 7.67
C LEU A 341 2.74 15.97 8.07
N GLY A 342 3.59 16.87 8.58
CA GLY A 342 3.17 18.18 9.07
C GLY A 342 2.09 18.07 10.15
N THR A 343 0.92 18.66 9.90
CA THR A 343 -0.26 18.63 10.78
C THR A 343 -1.24 17.49 10.46
N GLN A 344 -0.94 16.66 9.44
CA GLN A 344 -1.80 15.54 9.08
C GLN A 344 -1.82 14.48 10.19
N PRO A 345 -2.98 13.84 10.43
CA PRO A 345 -3.07 12.72 11.36
C PRO A 345 -2.35 11.48 10.80
N LEU A 346 -2.08 10.52 11.69
CA LEU A 346 -1.83 9.14 11.30
C LEU A 346 -3.13 8.52 10.79
N LEU A 347 -3.03 7.60 9.83
CA LEU A 347 -4.19 7.03 9.15
C LEU A 347 -4.32 5.53 9.40
N VAL A 348 -5.56 5.04 9.46
CA VAL A 348 -5.89 3.61 9.55
C VAL A 348 -6.93 3.26 8.49
N ASP A 349 -6.77 2.12 7.84
CA ASP A 349 -7.68 1.62 6.81
C ASP A 349 -7.70 0.09 6.90
N THR A 350 -8.19 -0.44 8.02
CA THR A 350 -8.11 -1.87 8.30
C THR A 350 -9.11 -2.69 7.48
N GLY A 351 -10.04 -2.02 6.79
CA GLY A 351 -11.16 -2.63 6.08
C GLY A 351 -12.32 -3.01 7.00
N ASP A 352 -12.29 -2.58 8.26
CA ASP A 352 -13.33 -2.82 9.27
C ASP A 352 -13.56 -1.53 10.08
N GLU A 353 -14.70 -0.90 9.84
CA GLU A 353 -15.06 0.42 10.39
C GLU A 353 -15.01 0.47 11.93
N ALA A 354 -15.41 -0.62 12.61
CA ALA A 354 -15.39 -0.67 14.07
C ALA A 354 -13.95 -0.74 14.63
N VAL A 355 -13.03 -1.37 13.91
CA VAL A 355 -11.60 -1.38 14.29
C VAL A 355 -10.96 -0.04 13.99
N ASP A 356 -11.29 0.57 12.87
CA ASP A 356 -10.79 1.90 12.51
C ASP A 356 -11.24 2.96 13.54
N GLU A 357 -12.50 2.91 13.99
CA GLU A 357 -13.02 3.76 15.06
C GLU A 357 -12.32 3.50 16.39
N MET A 358 -12.11 2.22 16.76
CA MET A 358 -11.37 1.84 17.96
C MET A 358 -9.95 2.42 17.97
N LEU A 359 -9.25 2.40 16.84
CA LEU A 359 -7.89 2.92 16.70
C LEU A 359 -7.83 4.46 16.69
N GLY A 360 -8.93 5.14 16.37
CA GLY A 360 -9.02 6.60 16.32
C GLY A 360 -8.71 7.32 17.65
N GLY A 361 -8.38 8.61 17.61
CA GLY A 361 -8.06 9.40 18.79
C GLY A 361 -6.59 9.80 18.86
N TYR A 362 -6.00 9.92 20.04
CA TYR A 362 -4.59 10.31 20.20
C TYR A 362 -3.75 9.11 20.63
N VAL A 363 -2.57 8.97 20.01
CA VAL A 363 -1.61 7.91 20.32
C VAL A 363 -0.24 8.51 20.60
N MET A 364 0.52 7.79 21.42
CA MET A 364 1.93 8.07 21.70
C MET A 364 2.79 7.38 20.65
N VAL A 365 3.63 8.15 19.97
CA VAL A 365 4.59 7.66 18.99
C VAL A 365 5.99 7.70 19.59
N VAL A 366 6.71 6.58 19.57
CA VAL A 366 8.12 6.52 19.94
C VAL A 366 8.97 7.16 18.84
N THR A 367 9.72 8.20 19.21
CA THR A 367 10.55 8.97 18.26
C THR A 367 12.05 8.88 18.53
N GLY A 368 12.45 8.33 19.68
CA GLY A 368 13.83 8.19 20.14
C GLY A 368 13.86 7.60 21.56
N TYR A 369 15.04 7.58 22.18
CA TYR A 369 15.23 6.95 23.48
C TYR A 369 14.56 7.75 24.59
N ASN A 370 13.52 7.18 25.20
CA ASN A 370 12.60 7.88 26.12
C ASN A 370 11.95 9.15 25.52
N GLN A 371 11.91 9.27 24.20
CA GLN A 371 11.23 10.37 23.51
C GLN A 371 9.91 9.87 22.94
N ARG A 372 8.87 10.71 23.08
CA ARG A 372 7.53 10.43 22.59
C ARG A 372 6.93 11.67 21.95
N ALA A 373 6.14 11.48 20.89
CA ALA A 373 5.32 12.53 20.29
C ALA A 373 3.85 12.11 20.30
N VAL A 374 2.94 13.06 20.55
CA VAL A 374 1.51 12.82 20.45
C VAL A 374 1.06 13.05 19.00
N ARG A 375 0.33 12.09 18.44
CA ARG A 375 -0.30 12.22 17.12
C ARG A 375 -1.77 11.78 17.17
N LYS A 376 -2.60 12.49 16.40
CA LYS A 376 -3.99 12.08 16.16
C LYS A 376 -4.00 10.94 15.14
N VAL A 377 -4.84 9.96 15.35
CA VAL A 377 -5.20 8.88 14.42
C VAL A 377 -6.60 9.16 13.89
N ALA A 378 -6.76 9.03 12.59
CA ALA A 378 -8.03 9.15 11.87
C ALA A 378 -8.18 7.98 10.89
N SER A 379 -9.44 7.59 10.65
CA SER A 379 -9.85 6.61 9.64
C SER A 379 -10.14 7.29 8.31
#